data_AF-A0A7Y6IVW9-F1
#
_entry.id   AF-A0A7Y6IVW9-F1
#
_cell.length_a   1.000
_cell.length_b   1.000
_cell.length_c   1.000
_cell.angle_alpha   90.00
_cell.angle_beta   90.00
_cell.angle_gamma   90.00
#
_symmetry.space_group_name_H-M   'P 1'
#
loop_
_entity.id
_entity.type
_entity.pdbx_description
1 polymer ?
#
loop_
_entity_poly.entity_id
_entity_poly.type
_entity_poly.pdbx_seq_one_letter_code
_entity_poly.pdbx_strand_id
1 'polypeptide(L)'
;MTEARAATERLRAELRVLGVTTAYEMGDDVTLPVWIGLVVRYRDGFYRWQEGPVKRRHLGTDAVGCAIRVARRFTELQADVPLWWDDLAKESRGNLAQDYP
;
A
#
# COMPACT_ATOMS: atom_id res chain seq x y z
N MET A 1 10.24 15.26 -12.61
CA MET A 1 9.24 14.46 -11.87
C MET A 1 8.66 13.44 -12.84
N THR A 2 8.67 12.16 -12.48
CA THR A 2 8.04 11.10 -13.28
C THR A 2 6.52 11.14 -13.07
N GLU A 3 5.75 10.72 -14.07
CA GLU A 3 4.29 10.59 -13.94
C GLU A 3 3.91 9.67 -12.77
N ALA A 4 4.67 8.58 -12.60
CA ALA A 4 4.54 7.65 -11.50
C ALA A 4 4.68 8.32 -10.14
N ARG A 5 5.75 9.11 -9.95
CA ARG A 5 5.96 9.83 -8.69
C ARG A 5 4.82 10.79 -8.38
N ALA A 6 4.35 11.55 -9.37
CA ALA A 6 3.23 12.47 -9.18
C ALA A 6 1.92 11.73 -8.81
N ALA A 7 1.67 10.58 -9.43
CA ALA A 7 0.53 9.72 -9.11
C ALA A 7 0.62 9.15 -7.69
N THR A 8 1.80 8.67 -7.29
CA THR A 8 2.05 8.12 -5.95
C THR A 8 1.96 9.19 -4.86
N GLU A 9 2.51 10.39 -5.09
CA GLU A 9 2.40 11.53 -4.17
C GLU A 9 0.93 11.97 -4.00
N ARG A 10 0.16 12.04 -5.09
CA ARG A 10 -1.27 12.35 -5.03
C ARG A 10 -2.05 11.31 -4.25
N LEU A 11 -1.85 10.01 -4.55
CA LEU A 11 -2.51 8.93 -3.81
C LEU A 11 -2.19 9.01 -2.31
N ARG A 12 -0.93 9.29 -1.95
CA ARG A 12 -0.52 9.45 -0.56
C ARG A 12 -1.20 10.62 0.13
N ALA A 13 -1.39 11.75 -0.57
CA ALA A 13 -2.11 12.89 -0.05
C ALA A 13 -3.58 12.54 0.25
N GLU A 14 -4.27 11.89 -0.69
CA GLU A 14 -5.65 11.44 -0.50
C GLU A 14 -5.79 10.45 0.67
N LEU A 15 -4.87 9.50 0.79
CA LEU A 15 -4.84 8.56 1.91
C LEU A 15 -4.67 9.26 3.27
N ARG A 16 -3.83 10.30 3.35
CA ARG A 16 -3.68 11.10 4.57
C ARG A 16 -4.96 11.85 4.93
N VAL A 17 -5.68 12.40 3.94
CA VAL A 17 -6.98 13.06 4.17
C VAL A 17 -8.00 12.07 4.74
N LEU A 18 -7.92 10.80 4.33
CA LEU A 18 -8.75 9.71 4.83
C LEU A 18 -8.28 9.11 6.18
N GLY A 19 -7.26 9.71 6.82
CA GLY A 19 -6.75 9.27 8.12
C GLY A 19 -5.75 8.11 8.05
N VAL A 20 -5.34 7.68 6.85
CA VAL A 20 -4.34 6.62 6.67
C VAL A 20 -2.94 7.22 6.74
N THR A 21 -2.33 7.16 7.92
CA THR A 21 -1.03 7.78 8.22
C THR A 21 0.16 6.85 8.02
N THR A 22 -0.09 5.54 7.85
CA THR A 22 0.93 4.50 7.72
C THR A 22 1.47 4.35 6.29
N ALA A 23 0.98 5.16 5.34
CA ALA A 23 1.42 5.10 3.95
C ALA A 23 2.82 5.74 3.74
N TYR A 24 3.76 4.95 3.26
CA TYR A 24 5.13 5.37 2.92
C TYR A 24 5.51 4.92 1.50
N GLU A 25 6.58 5.48 0.95
CA GLU A 25 7.07 5.17 -0.39
C GLU A 25 8.35 4.32 -0.28
N MET A 26 8.53 3.34 -1.17
CA MET A 26 9.72 2.46 -1.18
C MET A 26 10.92 3.05 -1.92
N GLY A 27 10.80 4.26 -2.48
CA GLY A 27 11.85 4.92 -3.28
C GLY A 27 11.94 4.45 -4.74
N ASP A 28 10.98 3.65 -5.20
CA ASP A 28 10.86 3.19 -6.59
C ASP A 28 9.87 4.03 -7.41
N ASP A 29 9.41 5.18 -6.88
CA ASP A 29 8.38 6.10 -7.43
C ASP A 29 6.98 5.46 -7.66
N VAL A 30 6.86 4.14 -7.60
CA VAL A 30 5.66 3.40 -8.03
C VAL A 30 4.99 2.64 -6.90
N THR A 31 5.70 2.25 -5.84
CA THR A 31 5.19 1.40 -4.76
C THR A 31 4.94 2.21 -3.49
N LEU A 32 3.70 2.13 -3.01
CA LEU A 32 3.22 2.76 -1.79
C LEU A 32 2.66 1.70 -0.83
N PRO A 33 3.47 1.16 0.10
CA PRO A 33 2.95 0.35 1.18
C PRO A 33 2.08 1.18 2.12
N VAL A 34 0.91 0.66 2.45
CA VAL A 34 -0.11 1.31 3.27
C VAL A 34 -0.24 0.64 4.63
N TRP A 35 -0.12 -0.69 4.66
CA TRP A 35 -0.06 -1.50 5.87
C TRP A 35 0.71 -2.78 5.58
N ILE A 36 1.07 -3.56 6.60
CA ILE A 36 1.72 -4.85 6.41
C ILE A 36 0.76 -5.74 5.59
N GLY A 37 1.21 -6.13 4.39
CA GLY A 37 0.39 -6.85 3.42
C GLY A 37 -0.54 -5.99 2.57
N LEU A 38 -0.73 -4.69 2.81
CA LEU A 38 -1.53 -3.80 1.96
C LEU A 38 -0.64 -2.84 1.18
N VAL A 39 -0.47 -3.06 -0.11
CA VAL A 39 0.45 -2.29 -0.96
C VAL A 39 -0.25 -1.79 -2.20
N VAL A 40 -0.03 -0.53 -2.58
CA VAL A 40 -0.48 0.05 -3.85
C VAL A 40 0.71 0.24 -4.77
N ARG A 41 0.53 -0.04 -6.07
CA ARG A 41 1.51 0.18 -7.13
C ARG A 41 0.90 0.97 -8.27
N TYR A 42 1.59 1.97 -8.77
CA TYR A 42 1.21 2.68 -9.99
C TYR A 42 2.02 2.17 -11.18
N ARG A 43 1.34 1.63 -12.20
CA ARG A 43 2.01 1.10 -13.40
C ARG A 43 1.10 1.20 -14.61
N ASP A 44 1.68 1.61 -15.74
CA ASP A 44 1.01 1.71 -17.05
C ASP A 44 -0.22 2.65 -17.01
N GLY A 45 -0.23 3.69 -16.16
CA GLY A 45 -1.37 4.59 -16.00
C GLY A 45 -2.41 4.15 -14.95
N PHE A 46 -2.18 3.02 -14.28
CA PHE A 46 -3.17 2.43 -13.36
C PHE A 46 -2.63 2.21 -11.96
N TYR A 47 -3.47 2.48 -10.96
CA TYR A 47 -3.29 2.00 -9.60
C TYR A 47 -3.67 0.52 -9.52
N ARG A 48 -2.80 -0.27 -8.89
CA ARG A 48 -2.95 -1.70 -8.62
C ARG A 48 -2.59 -1.93 -7.17
N TRP A 49 -3.52 -2.40 -6.35
CA TRP A 49 -3.18 -2.72 -4.96
C TRP A 49 -3.31 -4.22 -4.67
N GLN A 50 -2.64 -4.66 -3.61
CA GLN A 50 -2.48 -6.06 -3.21
C GLN A 50 -2.72 -6.19 -1.71
N GLU A 51 -3.30 -7.32 -1.30
CA GLU A 51 -3.55 -7.69 0.10
C GLU A 51 -2.89 -9.06 0.41
N GLY A 52 -1.90 -9.06 1.30
CA GLY A 52 -1.12 -10.22 1.68
C GLY A 52 -0.55 -11.00 0.47
N PRO A 53 -0.50 -12.34 0.52
CA PRO A 53 -0.05 -13.16 -0.61
C PRO A 53 -1.07 -13.18 -1.76
N VAL A 54 -2.27 -12.64 -1.58
CA VAL A 54 -3.34 -12.67 -2.56
C VAL A 54 -3.29 -11.45 -3.47
N LYS A 55 -3.16 -11.68 -4.78
CA LYS A 55 -3.29 -10.63 -5.80
C LYS A 55 -4.77 -10.27 -6.00
N ARG A 56 -5.36 -9.47 -5.10
CA ARG A 56 -6.63 -8.79 -5.40
C ARG A 56 -6.39 -7.62 -6.34
N ARG A 57 -6.44 -7.88 -7.66
CA ARG A 57 -6.24 -6.85 -8.68
C ARG A 57 -7.45 -5.93 -8.76
N HIS A 58 -7.35 -4.77 -8.12
CA HIS A 58 -8.24 -3.66 -8.41
C HIS A 58 -7.50 -2.67 -9.32
N LEU A 59 -7.95 -2.60 -10.58
CA LEU A 59 -7.44 -1.66 -11.57
C LEU A 59 -8.26 -0.38 -11.51
N GLY A 60 -7.61 0.78 -11.42
CA GLY A 60 -8.27 2.07 -11.52
C GLY A 60 -7.30 3.17 -11.92
N THR A 61 -7.80 4.21 -12.57
CA THR A 61 -7.01 5.40 -13.00
C THR A 61 -7.20 6.59 -12.08
N ASP A 62 -8.27 6.59 -11.27
CA ASP A 62 -8.57 7.66 -10.32
C ASP A 62 -7.89 7.43 -8.97
N ALA A 63 -7.08 8.40 -8.56
CA ALA A 63 -6.36 8.42 -7.28
C ALA A 63 -7.33 8.47 -6.09
N VAL A 64 -8.40 9.27 -6.19
CA VAL A 64 -9.36 9.48 -5.09
C VAL A 64 -10.13 8.19 -4.83
N GLY A 65 -10.71 7.61 -5.89
CA GLY A 65 -11.41 6.32 -5.80
C GLY A 65 -10.49 5.18 -5.34
N CYS A 66 -9.21 5.20 -5.73
CA CYS A 66 -8.23 4.25 -5.21
C CYS A 66 -7.99 4.44 -3.70
N ALA A 67 -7.76 5.68 -3.26
CA ALA A 67 -7.55 6.01 -1.85
C ALA A 67 -8.75 5.59 -0.99
N ILE A 68 -9.98 5.87 -1.43
CA ILE A 68 -11.20 5.48 -0.71
C ILE A 68 -11.28 3.96 -0.51
N ARG A 69 -11.03 3.17 -1.56
CA ARG A 69 -11.06 1.70 -1.47
C ARG A 69 -9.97 1.16 -0.54
N VAL A 70 -8.77 1.71 -0.65
CA VAL A 70 -7.63 1.33 0.18
C VAL A 70 -7.87 1.71 1.64
N ALA A 71 -8.35 2.92 1.92
CA ALA A 71 -8.66 3.38 3.28
C ALA A 71 -9.78 2.55 3.91
N ARG A 72 -10.84 2.24 3.17
CA ARG A 72 -11.89 1.32 3.63
C ARG A 72 -11.30 -0.03 4.00
N ARG A 73 -10.47 -0.61 3.12
CA ARG A 73 -9.88 -1.92 3.37
C ARG A 73 -8.90 -1.90 4.55
N PHE A 74 -8.14 -0.82 4.69
CA PHE A 74 -7.28 -0.59 5.83
C PHE A 74 -8.05 -0.63 7.15
N THR A 75 -9.18 0.08 7.24
CA THR A 75 -10.05 0.06 8.43
C THR A 75 -10.62 -1.35 8.69
N GLU A 76 -11.07 -2.05 7.65
CA GLU A 76 -11.56 -3.43 7.78
C GLU A 76 -10.47 -4.37 8.34
N LEU A 77 -9.25 -4.25 7.83
CA LEU A 77 -8.10 -5.06 8.27
C LEU A 77 -7.62 -4.70 9.69
N GLN A 78 -7.76 -3.45 10.11
CA GLN A 78 -7.49 -3.07 11.49
C GLN A 78 -8.55 -3.58 12.47
N ALA A 79 -9.80 -3.66 12.05
CA ALA A 79 -10.90 -4.15 12.87
C ALA A 79 -10.89 -5.69 13.03
N ASP A 80 -10.51 -6.40 11.97
CA ASP A 80 -10.41 -7.86 11.93
C ASP A 80 -9.08 -8.27 11.28
N VAL A 81 -8.04 -8.35 12.11
CA VAL A 81 -6.68 -8.65 11.66
C VAL A 81 -6.62 -10.10 11.16
N PRO A 82 -6.33 -10.35 9.87
CA PRO A 82 -6.32 -11.71 9.34
C PRO A 82 -5.18 -12.56 9.89
N LEU A 83 -5.37 -13.88 10.01
CA LEU A 83 -4.35 -14.80 10.53
C LEU A 83 -3.02 -14.79 9.74
N TRP A 84 -3.07 -14.53 8.43
CA TRP A 84 -1.85 -14.41 7.61
C TRP A 84 -1.01 -13.18 7.96
N TRP A 85 -1.55 -12.23 8.72
CA TRP A 85 -0.86 -11.01 9.10
C TRP A 85 0.34 -11.31 10.01
N ASP A 86 0.19 -12.22 10.98
CA ASP A 86 1.28 -12.56 11.90
C ASP A 86 2.47 -13.17 11.15
N ASP A 87 2.21 -14.01 10.16
CA ASP A 87 3.26 -14.62 9.33
C ASP A 87 3.96 -13.56 8.47
N LEU A 88 3.22 -12.66 7.81
CA LEU A 88 3.80 -11.53 7.08
C LEU A 88 4.54 -10.54 7.99
N ALA A 89 4.04 -10.31 9.21
CA ALA A 89 4.68 -9.44 10.19
C ALA A 89 6.00 -10.05 10.67
N LYS A 90 6.06 -11.37 10.85
CA LYS A 90 7.31 -12.09 11.16
C LYS A 90 8.29 -12.04 9.99
N GLU A 91 7.85 -12.27 8.76
CA GLU A 91 8.71 -12.18 7.56
C GLU A 91 9.28 -10.77 7.36
N SER A 92 8.43 -9.75 7.48
CA SER A 92 8.86 -8.35 7.35
C SER A 92 9.81 -7.90 8.47
N ARG A 93 9.62 -8.41 9.71
CA ARG A 93 10.56 -8.17 10.82
C ARG A 93 11.85 -8.99 10.70
N GLY A 94 11.78 -10.21 10.14
CA GLY A 94 12.93 -11.08 9.89
C GLY A 94 13.88 -10.51 8.84
N ASN A 95 13.33 -9.88 7.79
CA ASN A 95 14.13 -9.18 6.77
C ASN A 95 14.81 -7.89 7.28
N LEU A 96 14.34 -7.30 8.38
CA LEU A 96 15.03 -6.18 9.03
C LEU A 96 16.28 -6.62 9.82
N ALA A 97 16.46 -7.93 10.07
CA ALA A 97 17.57 -8.45 10.87
C ALA A 97 18.74 -8.99 10.04
N GLN A 98 18.71 -8.92 8.70
CA GLN A 98 19.76 -9.49 7.84
C GLN A 98 20.52 -8.51 6.93
N ASP A 99 20.16 -7.21 6.89
CA ASP A 99 20.89 -6.22 6.09
C ASP A 99 21.39 -5.03 6.94
N TYR A 100 22.29 -5.30 7.88
CA TYR A 100 23.19 -4.27 8.42
C TYR A 100 24.60 -4.85 8.55
N PRO A 101 25.56 -4.48 7.67
CA PRO A 101 26.98 -4.72 7.92
C PRO A 101 27.51 -3.85 9.07
#